data_AF-A0A1Z8LX77-F1
#
_entry.id   AF-A0A1Z8LX77-F1
#
_cell.length_a   1.000
_cell.length_b   1.000
_cell.length_c   1.000
_cell.angle_alpha   90.00
_cell.angle_beta   90.00
_cell.angle_gamma   90.00
#
_symmetry.space_group_name_H-M   'P 1'
#
loop_
_entity.id
_entity.type
_entity.pdbx_description
1 polymer ?
#
loop_
_entity_poly.entity_id
_entity_poly.type
_entity_poly.pdbx_seq_one_letter_code
_entity_poly.pdbx_strand_id
1 'polypeptide(L)'
;PSFEGFEGAARNGSGISSMLFHEVQMLFEKLDLMTPEDFGAKSDDFSPSPWISFESGAQEIWYLWRRNLRTQIMNQEDIPDGYVAWLGKSERMVAGLSLTFHCIDVVQEKRLPGPVGSETLERAIEFWSILRFHALRVFSLRNAGILEALHLLASRLHKLAPQFSMRDLKQKNWRNLNEEDLLNDVVDWLIELNFLRESSPVQKPQGGRPASRRFLVNPRISE
;
A
#
# COMPACT_ATOMS: atom_id res chain seq x y z
N PRO A 1 -16.14 -1.55 16.72
CA PRO A 1 -15.64 -0.65 17.78
C PRO A 1 -16.04 0.80 17.48
N SER A 2 -16.88 1.43 18.31
CA SER A 2 -17.27 2.83 18.15
C SER A 2 -16.14 3.76 18.65
N PHE A 3 -16.07 4.98 18.10
CA PHE A 3 -15.11 6.00 18.52
C PHE A 3 -15.24 6.33 20.02
N GLU A 4 -16.45 6.32 20.55
CA GLU A 4 -16.75 6.53 21.97
C GLU A 4 -16.11 5.46 22.88
N GLY A 5 -15.91 4.24 22.37
CA GLY A 5 -15.21 3.18 23.10
C GLY A 5 -13.72 3.45 23.30
N PHE A 6 -13.09 4.20 22.40
CA PHE A 6 -11.68 4.62 22.55
C PHE A 6 -11.53 5.75 23.56
N GLU A 7 -12.46 6.70 23.60
CA GLU A 7 -12.44 7.79 24.59
C GLU A 7 -12.71 7.30 26.01
N GLY A 8 -13.60 6.31 26.18
CA GLY A 8 -13.84 5.65 27.46
C GLY A 8 -12.63 4.88 28.00
N ALA A 9 -11.84 4.27 27.12
CA ALA A 9 -10.60 3.58 27.49
C ALA A 9 -9.53 4.56 27.98
N ALA A 10 -9.35 5.70 27.30
CA ALA A 10 -8.41 6.74 27.73
C ALA A 10 -8.73 7.30 29.14
N ARG A 11 -10.02 7.41 29.50
CA ARG A 11 -10.47 7.89 30.82
C ARG A 11 -10.29 6.88 31.96
N ASN A 12 -10.27 5.58 31.65
CA ASN A 12 -10.18 4.50 32.64
C ASN A 12 -8.73 4.06 32.94
N GLY A 13 -7.72 4.84 32.53
CA GLY A 13 -6.31 4.52 32.78
C GLY A 13 -5.74 3.44 31.86
N SER A 14 -6.46 3.00 30.83
CA SER A 14 -5.93 2.21 29.71
C SER A 14 -5.42 3.10 28.56
N GLY A 15 -5.01 4.32 28.88
CA GLY A 15 -4.26 5.22 28.01
C GLY A 15 -2.74 5.01 28.13
N ILE A 16 -1.98 5.67 27.24
CA ILE A 16 -0.52 5.72 27.31
C ILE A 16 -0.10 6.14 28.72
N SER A 17 0.80 5.37 29.35
CA SER A 17 1.33 5.67 30.69
C SER A 17 1.74 7.14 30.79
N SER A 18 1.29 7.86 31.81
CA SER A 18 1.64 9.27 32.02
C SER A 18 3.16 9.47 32.10
N MET A 19 3.87 8.47 32.62
CA MET A 19 5.33 8.42 32.64
C MET A 19 5.90 8.33 31.22
N LEU A 20 5.37 7.44 30.38
CA LEU A 20 5.83 7.29 29.00
C LEU A 20 5.51 8.54 28.16
N PHE A 21 4.35 9.16 28.39
CA PHE A 21 4.00 10.43 27.76
C PHE A 21 4.99 11.53 28.12
N HIS A 22 5.34 11.64 29.41
CA HIS A 22 6.34 12.62 29.87
C HIS A 22 7.74 12.33 29.31
N GLU A 23 8.17 11.08 29.25
CA GLU A 23 9.46 10.69 28.64
C GLU A 23 9.52 11.07 27.15
N VAL A 24 8.44 10.82 26.41
CA VAL A 24 8.34 11.21 25.00
C VAL A 24 8.37 12.73 24.88
N GLN A 25 7.64 13.46 25.71
CA GLN A 25 7.67 14.93 25.72
C GLN A 25 9.10 15.47 25.95
N MET A 26 9.80 14.97 26.96
CA MET A 26 11.18 15.36 27.26
C MET A 26 12.13 15.06 26.10
N LEU A 27 11.93 13.94 25.39
CA LEU A 27 12.71 13.61 24.19
C LEU A 27 12.50 14.66 23.08
N PHE A 28 11.24 15.05 22.82
CA PHE A 28 10.93 16.08 21.83
C PHE A 28 11.49 17.44 22.20
N GLU A 29 11.37 17.86 23.47
CA GLU A 29 11.94 19.12 23.96
C GLU A 29 13.46 19.15 23.79
N LYS A 30 14.15 18.04 24.06
CA LYS A 30 15.59 17.94 23.80
C LYS A 30 15.91 18.01 22.32
N LEU A 31 15.17 17.32 21.46
CA LEU A 31 15.37 17.35 20.01
C LEU A 31 15.18 18.76 19.42
N ASP A 32 14.22 19.53 19.94
CA ASP A 32 13.93 20.91 19.49
C ASP A 32 15.05 21.90 19.81
N LEU A 33 15.85 21.62 20.85
CA LEU A 33 17.00 22.43 21.25
C LEU A 33 18.28 22.12 20.46
N MET A 34 18.33 21.01 19.71
CA MET A 34 19.52 20.56 19.01
C MET A 34 19.62 21.16 17.60
N THR A 35 20.84 21.43 17.14
CA THR A 35 21.10 21.78 15.74
C THR A 35 21.52 20.55 14.93
N PRO A 36 21.51 20.60 13.58
CA PRO A 36 22.00 19.51 12.76
C PRO A 36 23.46 19.10 13.09
N GLU A 37 24.32 20.07 13.42
CA GLU A 37 25.72 19.86 13.77
C GLU A 37 25.87 19.03 15.06
N ASP A 38 24.96 19.19 16.02
CA ASP A 38 24.92 18.39 17.26
C ASP A 38 24.68 16.90 16.98
N PHE A 39 24.16 16.53 15.81
CA PHE A 39 24.01 15.14 15.37
C PHE A 39 25.18 14.63 14.52
N GLY A 40 26.14 15.50 14.21
CA GLY A 40 27.26 15.22 13.31
C GLY A 40 26.97 15.53 11.85
N ALA A 41 25.96 16.37 11.57
CA ALA A 41 25.70 16.83 10.21
C ALA A 41 26.86 17.69 9.69
N LYS A 42 27.08 17.55 8.39
CA LYS A 42 28.02 18.36 7.62
C LYS A 42 27.23 19.27 6.70
N SER A 43 27.74 20.47 6.53
CA SER A 43 27.20 21.47 5.61
C SER A 43 28.31 21.92 4.68
N ASP A 44 27.99 22.13 3.42
CA ASP A 44 28.90 22.69 2.41
C ASP A 44 28.15 23.66 1.51
N ASP A 45 28.88 24.47 0.74
CA ASP A 45 28.29 25.49 -0.14
C ASP A 45 27.50 24.90 -1.32
N PHE A 46 27.60 23.59 -1.55
CA PHE A 46 26.98 22.89 -2.68
C PHE A 46 25.67 22.20 -2.32
N SER A 47 25.42 21.97 -1.02
CA SER A 47 24.26 21.24 -0.52
C SER A 47 23.25 22.20 0.09
N PRO A 48 21.97 22.16 -0.33
CA PRO A 48 20.95 23.06 0.18
C PRO A 48 20.55 22.77 1.64
N SER A 49 21.02 21.65 2.22
CA SER A 49 20.71 21.27 3.60
C SER A 49 21.87 20.48 4.20
N PRO A 50 22.06 20.56 5.54
CA PRO A 50 23.01 19.72 6.25
C PRO A 50 22.72 18.24 6.03
N TRP A 51 23.76 17.42 5.92
CA TRP A 51 23.65 16.00 5.63
C TRP A 51 24.52 15.16 6.56
N ILE A 52 24.07 13.92 6.80
CA ILE A 52 24.82 12.89 7.54
C ILE A 52 24.98 11.68 6.61
N SER A 53 26.21 11.17 6.49
CA SER A 53 26.50 9.95 5.75
C SER A 53 26.30 8.71 6.61
N PHE A 54 26.18 7.55 5.96
CA PHE A 54 26.36 6.27 6.64
C PHE A 54 27.82 6.04 7.02
N GLU A 55 28.06 5.33 8.12
CA GLU A 55 29.36 4.70 8.35
C GLU A 55 29.62 3.59 7.32
N SER A 56 30.86 3.10 7.22
CA SER A 56 31.22 2.07 6.23
C SER A 56 30.35 0.82 6.30
N GLY A 57 30.12 0.26 7.49
CA GLY A 57 29.27 -0.92 7.68
C GLY A 57 27.82 -0.69 7.27
N ALA A 58 27.24 0.43 7.70
CA ALA A 58 25.88 0.81 7.33
C ALA A 58 25.76 1.03 5.81
N GLN A 59 26.78 1.60 5.18
CA GLN A 59 26.79 1.85 3.74
C GLN A 59 26.77 0.53 2.93
N GLU A 60 27.47 -0.51 3.40
CA GLU A 60 27.43 -1.85 2.78
C GLU A 60 26.04 -2.50 2.92
N ILE A 61 25.46 -2.45 4.12
CA ILE A 61 24.10 -2.95 4.40
C ILE A 61 23.08 -2.22 3.50
N TRP A 62 23.20 -0.90 3.39
CA TRP A 62 22.35 -0.08 2.54
C TRP A 62 22.40 -0.54 1.08
N TYR A 63 23.59 -0.78 0.53
CA TYR A 63 23.73 -1.24 -0.86
C TYR A 63 23.12 -2.62 -1.07
N LEU A 64 23.35 -3.56 -0.15
CA LEU A 64 22.77 -4.91 -0.21
C LEU A 64 21.25 -4.86 -0.17
N TRP A 65 20.68 -4.13 0.79
CA TRP A 65 19.24 -3.95 0.93
C TRP A 65 18.64 -3.26 -0.30
N ARG A 66 19.22 -2.15 -0.77
CA ARG A 66 18.74 -1.43 -1.94
C ARG A 66 18.76 -2.31 -3.20
N ARG A 67 19.82 -3.09 -3.39
CA ARG A 67 19.91 -4.05 -4.50
C ARG A 67 18.77 -5.06 -4.44
N ASN A 68 18.55 -5.68 -3.28
CA ASN A 68 17.45 -6.62 -3.09
C ASN A 68 16.07 -5.98 -3.37
N LEU A 69 15.84 -4.76 -2.87
CA LEU A 69 14.63 -4.00 -3.15
C LEU A 69 14.39 -3.84 -4.66
N ARG A 70 15.40 -3.32 -5.38
CA ARG A 70 15.27 -2.94 -6.80
C ARG A 70 15.28 -4.13 -7.75
N THR A 71 15.96 -5.23 -7.41
CA THR A 71 16.12 -6.36 -8.34
C THR A 71 15.22 -7.54 -8.03
N GLN A 72 14.89 -7.77 -6.76
CA GLN A 72 14.09 -8.93 -6.34
C GLN A 72 12.67 -8.51 -5.93
N ILE A 73 12.53 -7.57 -4.98
CA ILE A 73 11.22 -7.25 -4.40
C ILE A 73 10.33 -6.49 -5.39
N MET A 74 10.86 -5.48 -6.07
CA MET A 74 10.07 -4.67 -7.03
C MET A 74 9.78 -5.39 -8.34
N ASN A 75 10.51 -6.46 -8.66
CA ASN A 75 10.36 -7.23 -9.90
C ASN A 75 9.62 -8.56 -9.67
N GLN A 76 8.99 -8.75 -8.52
CA GLN A 76 8.14 -9.94 -8.32
C GLN A 76 6.99 -9.91 -9.31
N GLU A 77 6.67 -11.07 -9.87
CA GLU A 77 5.47 -11.23 -10.69
C GLU A 77 4.22 -11.07 -9.82
N ASP A 78 3.12 -10.62 -10.43
CA ASP A 78 1.79 -10.52 -9.81
C ASP A 78 1.67 -9.59 -8.58
N ILE A 79 2.55 -8.60 -8.43
CA ILE A 79 2.38 -7.53 -7.42
C ILE A 79 1.61 -6.33 -7.98
N PRO A 80 0.72 -5.69 -7.20
CA PRO A 80 -0.05 -4.54 -7.70
C PRO A 80 0.82 -3.32 -8.04
N ASP A 81 0.53 -2.61 -9.13
CA ASP A 81 1.26 -1.39 -9.55
C ASP A 81 1.33 -0.32 -8.44
N GLY A 82 0.24 -0.14 -7.71
CA GLY A 82 0.19 0.78 -6.57
C GLY A 82 1.19 0.40 -5.47
N TYR A 83 1.42 -0.89 -5.27
CA TYR A 83 2.43 -1.39 -4.33
C TYR A 83 3.85 -1.20 -4.88
N VAL A 84 4.09 -1.37 -6.18
CA VAL A 84 5.38 -1.03 -6.82
C VAL A 84 5.71 0.45 -6.64
N ALA A 85 4.73 1.34 -6.86
CA ALA A 85 4.89 2.77 -6.64
C ALA A 85 5.17 3.11 -5.17
N TRP A 86 4.55 2.39 -4.23
CA TRP A 86 4.84 2.51 -2.80
C TRP A 86 6.26 2.03 -2.48
N LEU A 87 6.69 0.88 -3.01
CA LEU A 87 8.04 0.36 -2.85
C LEU A 87 9.11 1.31 -3.39
N GLY A 88 8.81 2.05 -4.46
CA GLY A 88 9.69 3.10 -5.00
C GLY A 88 10.03 4.22 -4.01
N LYS A 89 9.24 4.40 -2.94
CA LYS A 89 9.47 5.38 -1.86
C LYS A 89 10.26 4.81 -0.67
N SER A 90 10.58 3.52 -0.71
CA SER A 90 11.22 2.80 0.40
C SER A 90 12.59 3.37 0.75
N GLU A 91 13.41 3.72 -0.24
CA GLU A 91 14.76 4.27 0.01
C GLU A 91 14.66 5.54 0.86
N ARG A 92 13.81 6.50 0.48
CA ARG A 92 13.61 7.72 1.27
C ARG A 92 13.11 7.40 2.68
N MET A 93 12.18 6.45 2.82
CA MET A 93 11.62 6.07 4.11
C MET A 93 12.67 5.45 5.03
N VAL A 94 13.44 4.47 4.54
CA VAL A 94 14.47 3.79 5.34
C VAL A 94 15.58 4.76 5.73
N ALA A 95 16.04 5.61 4.81
CA ALA A 95 17.05 6.64 5.13
C ALA A 95 16.55 7.64 6.19
N GLY A 96 15.29 8.09 6.08
CA GLY A 96 14.68 8.99 7.05
C GLY A 96 14.50 8.34 8.43
N LEU A 97 14.06 7.08 8.47
CA LEU A 97 13.93 6.32 9.72
C LEU A 97 15.29 6.06 10.37
N SER A 98 16.31 5.68 9.59
CA SER A 98 17.65 5.45 10.13
C SER A 98 18.25 6.72 10.74
N LEU A 99 18.03 7.87 10.10
CA LEU A 99 18.45 9.17 10.62
C LEU A 99 17.66 9.54 11.89
N THR A 100 16.35 9.30 11.90
CA THR A 100 15.51 9.55 13.08
C THR A 100 15.98 8.75 14.28
N PHE A 101 16.26 7.44 14.09
CA PHE A 101 16.78 6.60 15.15
C PHE A 101 18.16 7.04 15.63
N HIS A 102 19.03 7.45 14.71
CA HIS A 102 20.34 8.03 15.07
C HIS A 102 20.20 9.29 15.93
N CYS A 103 19.35 10.25 15.55
CA CYS A 103 19.10 11.45 16.35
C CYS A 103 18.58 11.12 17.75
N ILE A 104 17.67 10.15 17.86
CA ILE A 104 17.14 9.70 19.15
C ILE A 104 18.25 9.09 20.01
N ASP A 105 19.11 8.24 19.44
CA ASP A 105 20.20 7.60 20.18
C ASP A 105 21.26 8.62 20.63
N VAL A 106 21.51 9.67 19.83
CA VAL A 106 22.39 10.79 20.21
C VAL A 106 21.79 11.62 21.35
N VAL A 107 20.51 12.02 21.28
CA VAL A 107 19.85 12.78 22.36
C VAL A 107 19.77 11.99 23.67
N GLN A 108 19.66 10.67 23.59
CA GLN A 108 19.67 9.79 24.75
C GLN A 108 21.09 9.42 25.22
N GLU A 109 22.13 10.02 24.66
CA GLU A 109 23.54 9.79 25.00
C GLU A 109 23.98 8.32 24.84
N LYS A 110 23.27 7.54 24.02
CA LYS A 110 23.62 6.14 23.71
C LYS A 110 24.70 6.03 22.64
N ARG A 111 24.89 7.10 21.88
CA ARG A 111 25.84 7.19 20.77
C ARG A 111 26.40 8.61 20.67
N LEU A 112 27.64 8.73 20.22
CA LEU A 112 28.26 10.01 19.88
C LEU A 112 27.76 10.54 18.53
N PRO A 113 27.63 11.87 18.36
CA PRO A 113 27.33 12.49 17.07
C PRO A 113 28.28 12.02 15.95
N GLY A 114 27.77 11.89 14.72
CA GLY A 114 28.56 11.42 13.59
C GLY A 114 27.75 10.68 12.52
N PRO A 115 28.41 9.85 11.69
CA PRO A 115 27.75 9.05 10.67
C PRO A 115 26.69 8.11 11.24
N VAL A 116 25.64 7.84 10.45
CA VAL A 116 24.58 6.89 10.85
C VAL A 116 25.15 5.48 10.87
N GLY A 117 25.05 4.83 12.03
CA GLY A 117 25.57 3.49 12.27
C GLY A 117 24.68 2.35 11.76
N SER A 118 25.27 1.15 11.73
CA SER A 118 24.66 -0.07 11.19
C SER A 118 23.38 -0.46 11.94
N GLU A 119 23.41 -0.42 13.28
CA GLU A 119 22.27 -0.78 14.14
C GLU A 119 21.01 0.06 13.82
N THR A 120 21.18 1.37 13.65
CA THR A 120 20.08 2.30 13.38
C THR A 120 19.50 2.09 11.97
N LEU A 121 20.34 1.70 11.01
CA LEU A 121 19.89 1.35 9.66
C LEU A 121 19.16 0.01 9.63
N GLU A 122 19.69 -1.01 10.30
CA GLU A 122 19.06 -2.34 10.39
C GLU A 122 17.67 -2.24 11.03
N ARG A 123 17.56 -1.50 12.14
CA ARG A 123 16.28 -1.21 12.79
C ARG A 123 15.28 -0.54 11.83
N ALA A 124 15.74 0.39 10.99
CA ALA A 124 14.90 1.04 9.98
C ALA A 124 14.44 0.06 8.88
N ILE A 125 15.31 -0.84 8.45
CA ILE A 125 15.00 -1.89 7.47
C ILE A 125 13.98 -2.88 8.05
N GLU A 126 14.14 -3.29 9.30
CA GLU A 126 13.19 -4.18 9.99
C GLU A 126 11.81 -3.54 10.11
N PHE A 127 11.76 -2.29 10.55
CA PHE A 127 10.50 -1.54 10.63
C PHE A 127 9.85 -1.38 9.24
N TRP A 128 10.64 -1.06 8.23
CA TRP A 128 10.19 -1.02 6.83
C TRP A 128 9.63 -2.37 6.37
N SER A 129 10.24 -3.49 6.76
CA SER A 129 9.77 -4.83 6.39
C SER A 129 8.36 -5.09 6.92
N ILE A 130 8.06 -4.67 8.15
CA ILE A 130 6.72 -4.75 8.73
C ILE A 130 5.73 -3.90 7.91
N LEU A 131 6.06 -2.63 7.68
CA LEU A 131 5.22 -1.73 6.89
C LEU A 131 4.95 -2.25 5.48
N ARG A 132 5.94 -2.89 4.87
CA ARG A 132 5.84 -3.50 3.54
C ARG A 132 4.76 -4.57 3.49
N PHE A 133 4.70 -5.48 4.47
CA PHE A 133 3.65 -6.52 4.51
C PHE A 133 2.26 -5.92 4.67
N HIS A 134 2.12 -4.85 5.47
CA HIS A 134 0.87 -4.13 5.61
C HIS A 134 0.48 -3.40 4.32
N ALA A 135 1.42 -2.72 3.67
CA ALA A 135 1.20 -2.06 2.40
C ALA A 135 0.76 -3.07 1.33
N LEU A 136 1.44 -4.21 1.20
CA LEU A 136 1.04 -5.28 0.27
C LEU A 136 -0.41 -5.68 0.50
N ARG A 137 -0.80 -5.96 1.75
CA ARG A 137 -2.19 -6.28 2.08
C ARG A 137 -3.17 -5.20 1.61
N VAL A 138 -2.89 -3.94 1.91
CA VAL A 138 -3.75 -2.81 1.52
C VAL A 138 -3.88 -2.71 0.00
N PHE A 139 -2.77 -2.80 -0.74
CA PHE A 139 -2.80 -2.69 -2.20
C PHE A 139 -3.39 -3.93 -2.88
N SER A 140 -3.28 -5.11 -2.26
CA SER A 140 -3.91 -6.34 -2.73
C SER A 140 -5.43 -6.38 -2.49
N LEU A 141 -6.00 -5.47 -1.68
CA LEU A 141 -7.45 -5.42 -1.44
C LEU A 141 -8.25 -5.16 -2.72
N ARG A 142 -7.70 -4.45 -3.72
CA ARG A 142 -8.36 -4.27 -5.02
C ARG A 142 -8.59 -5.61 -5.72
N ASN A 143 -7.62 -6.52 -5.63
CA ASN A 143 -7.74 -7.87 -6.21
C ASN A 143 -8.71 -8.75 -5.41
N ALA A 144 -8.79 -8.58 -4.09
CA ALA A 144 -9.80 -9.25 -3.27
C ALA A 144 -11.22 -8.80 -3.65
N GLY A 145 -11.43 -7.50 -3.92
CA GLY A 145 -12.69 -6.98 -4.43
C GLY A 145 -13.10 -7.59 -5.78
N ILE A 146 -12.15 -7.78 -6.70
CA ILE A 146 -12.39 -8.45 -7.99
C ILE A 146 -12.80 -9.91 -7.78
N LEU A 147 -12.09 -10.68 -6.95
CA LEU A 147 -12.44 -12.08 -6.69
C LEU A 147 -13.79 -12.24 -6.00
N GLU A 148 -14.10 -11.39 -5.02
CA GLU A 148 -15.42 -11.38 -4.36
C GLU A 148 -16.53 -11.02 -5.34
N ALA A 149 -16.30 -9.99 -6.17
CA ALA A 149 -17.24 -9.57 -7.21
C ALA A 149 -17.42 -10.65 -8.28
N LEU A 150 -16.36 -11.37 -8.65
CA LEU A 150 -16.38 -12.49 -9.58
C LEU A 150 -17.18 -13.67 -9.03
N HIS A 151 -16.92 -14.10 -7.79
CA HIS A 151 -17.73 -15.13 -7.14
C HIS A 151 -19.20 -14.69 -6.99
N LEU A 152 -19.43 -13.42 -6.66
CA LEU A 152 -20.79 -12.89 -6.54
C LEU A 152 -21.53 -12.88 -7.88
N LEU A 153 -20.88 -12.46 -8.96
CA LEU A 153 -21.48 -12.45 -10.29
C LEU A 153 -21.68 -13.89 -10.79
N ALA A 154 -20.67 -14.76 -10.68
CA ALA A 154 -20.74 -16.17 -11.04
C ALA A 154 -21.91 -16.88 -10.33
N SER A 155 -22.03 -16.71 -9.01
CA SER A 155 -23.12 -17.30 -8.22
C SER A 155 -24.52 -16.77 -8.58
N ARG A 156 -24.61 -15.65 -9.32
CA ARG A 156 -25.87 -15.02 -9.71
C ARG A 156 -26.12 -15.04 -11.22
N LEU A 157 -25.28 -15.71 -12.02
CA LEU A 157 -25.50 -15.84 -13.46
C LEU A 157 -26.86 -16.45 -13.79
N HIS A 158 -27.33 -17.40 -12.97
CA HIS A 158 -28.66 -17.99 -13.08
C HIS A 158 -29.83 -17.00 -12.90
N LYS A 159 -29.57 -15.82 -12.31
CA LYS A 159 -30.56 -14.73 -12.12
C LYS A 159 -30.60 -13.76 -13.31
N LEU A 160 -29.71 -13.93 -14.27
CA LEU A 160 -29.66 -13.14 -15.50
C LEU A 160 -30.37 -13.91 -16.61
N ALA A 161 -30.82 -13.17 -17.63
CA ALA A 161 -31.31 -13.81 -18.84
C ALA A 161 -30.14 -14.54 -19.54
N PRO A 162 -30.40 -15.63 -20.30
CA PRO A 162 -29.37 -16.35 -21.05
C PRO A 162 -28.52 -15.45 -21.96
N GLN A 163 -29.12 -14.35 -22.41
CA GLN A 163 -28.44 -13.24 -23.07
C GLN A 163 -28.74 -11.94 -22.32
N PHE A 164 -27.69 -11.19 -21.94
CA PHE A 164 -27.83 -9.91 -21.25
C PHE A 164 -26.81 -8.89 -21.75
N SER A 165 -27.02 -7.62 -21.47
CA SER A 165 -26.09 -6.54 -21.78
C SER A 165 -25.41 -5.98 -20.52
N MET A 166 -24.30 -5.28 -20.71
CA MET A 166 -23.62 -4.57 -19.62
C MET A 166 -24.55 -3.60 -18.88
N ARG A 167 -25.50 -3.00 -19.60
CA ARG A 167 -26.53 -2.13 -19.02
C ARG A 167 -27.48 -2.90 -18.11
N ASP A 168 -27.91 -4.08 -18.53
CA ASP A 168 -28.82 -4.93 -17.72
C ASP A 168 -28.13 -5.34 -16.42
N LEU A 169 -26.82 -5.63 -16.48
CA LEU A 169 -25.99 -5.94 -15.33
C LEU A 169 -25.92 -4.75 -14.35
N LYS A 170 -25.59 -3.55 -14.84
CA LYS A 170 -25.55 -2.31 -14.04
C LYS A 170 -26.90 -1.99 -13.39
N GLN A 171 -28.01 -2.23 -14.10
CA GLN A 171 -29.36 -1.99 -13.58
C GLN A 171 -29.75 -2.92 -12.43
N LYS A 172 -29.09 -4.08 -12.26
CA LYS A 172 -29.34 -4.95 -11.11
C LYS A 172 -28.90 -4.34 -9.78
N ASN A 173 -27.98 -3.36 -9.81
CA ASN A 173 -27.49 -2.62 -8.64
C ASN A 173 -27.13 -3.55 -7.45
N TRP A 174 -26.43 -4.65 -7.77
CA TRP A 174 -26.04 -5.63 -6.76
C TRP A 174 -24.93 -5.07 -5.88
N ARG A 175 -25.13 -5.14 -4.56
CA ARG A 175 -24.13 -4.72 -3.57
C ARG A 175 -22.76 -5.33 -3.91
N ASN A 176 -21.71 -4.49 -3.94
CA ASN A 176 -20.33 -4.83 -4.33
C ASN A 176 -20.10 -5.08 -5.84
N LEU A 177 -21.03 -4.70 -6.73
CA LEU A 177 -20.90 -4.71 -8.19
C LEU A 177 -21.30 -3.36 -8.81
N ASN A 178 -21.07 -2.26 -8.08
CA ASN A 178 -21.56 -0.92 -8.44
C ASN A 178 -20.52 -0.05 -9.14
N GLU A 179 -19.24 -0.42 -9.03
CA GLU A 179 -18.14 0.30 -9.65
C GLU A 179 -17.96 -0.18 -11.10
N GLU A 180 -17.92 0.76 -12.05
CA GLU A 180 -17.94 0.42 -13.48
C GLU A 180 -16.68 -0.32 -13.93
N ASP A 181 -15.51 0.09 -13.44
CA ASP A 181 -14.24 -0.53 -13.81
C ASP A 181 -14.15 -1.97 -13.26
N LEU A 182 -14.51 -2.15 -11.99
CA LEU A 182 -14.61 -3.47 -11.34
C LEU A 182 -15.55 -4.41 -12.11
N LEU A 183 -16.68 -3.89 -12.58
CA LEU A 183 -17.69 -4.69 -13.27
C LEU A 183 -17.22 -5.13 -14.66
N ASN A 184 -16.47 -4.28 -15.38
CA ASN A 184 -15.85 -4.65 -16.65
C ASN A 184 -14.76 -5.71 -16.42
N ASP A 185 -13.86 -5.49 -15.45
CA ASP A 185 -12.78 -6.42 -15.10
C ASP A 185 -13.35 -7.81 -14.77
N VAL A 186 -14.40 -7.88 -13.94
CA VAL A 186 -15.05 -9.14 -13.56
C VAL A 186 -15.71 -9.84 -14.76
N VAL A 187 -16.34 -9.10 -15.67
CA VAL A 187 -16.96 -9.67 -16.86
C VAL A 187 -15.90 -10.23 -17.81
N ASP A 188 -14.79 -9.52 -17.99
CA ASP A 188 -13.68 -9.99 -18.84
C ASP A 188 -13.06 -11.27 -18.27
N TRP A 189 -12.84 -11.34 -16.95
CA TRP A 189 -12.41 -12.57 -16.28
C TRP A 189 -13.41 -13.73 -16.46
N LEU A 190 -14.73 -13.48 -16.38
CA LEU A 190 -15.72 -14.53 -16.62
C LEU A 190 -15.76 -14.98 -18.09
N ILE A 191 -15.36 -14.13 -19.04
CA ILE A 191 -15.19 -14.55 -20.45
C ILE A 191 -13.97 -15.47 -20.58
N GLU A 192 -12.84 -15.10 -19.97
CA GLU A 192 -11.62 -15.93 -19.96
C GLU A 192 -11.86 -17.30 -19.32
N LEU A 193 -12.61 -17.35 -18.22
CA LEU A 193 -12.99 -18.58 -17.53
C LEU A 193 -14.09 -19.38 -18.26
N ASN A 194 -14.54 -18.93 -19.44
CA ASN A 194 -15.63 -19.52 -20.23
C ASN A 194 -16.99 -19.56 -19.51
N PHE A 195 -17.21 -18.68 -18.54
CA PHE A 195 -18.53 -18.49 -17.91
C PHE A 195 -19.47 -17.66 -18.78
N LEU A 196 -18.90 -16.70 -19.51
CA LEU A 196 -19.59 -15.82 -20.43
C LEU A 196 -18.96 -15.91 -21.82
N ARG A 197 -19.74 -15.58 -22.84
CA ARG A 197 -19.23 -15.35 -24.20
C ARG A 197 -19.75 -14.02 -24.71
N GLU A 198 -18.86 -13.16 -25.18
CA GLU A 198 -19.26 -11.91 -25.82
C GLU A 198 -19.93 -12.21 -27.16
N SER A 199 -21.16 -11.70 -27.34
CA SER A 199 -21.89 -11.80 -28.59
C SER A 199 -21.53 -10.61 -29.48
N SER A 200 -21.29 -10.85 -30.77
CA SER A 200 -20.99 -9.80 -31.75
C SER A 200 -22.04 -8.66 -31.67
N PRO A 201 -21.61 -7.38 -31.74
CA PRO A 201 -22.55 -6.28 -31.70
C PRO A 201 -23.52 -6.39 -32.88
N VAL A 202 -24.82 -6.21 -32.61
CA VAL A 202 -25.81 -6.02 -33.67
C VAL A 202 -25.38 -4.78 -34.45
N GLN A 203 -24.94 -4.96 -35.70
CA GLN A 203 -24.59 -3.85 -36.57
C GLN A 203 -25.82 -2.96 -36.70
N LYS A 204 -25.75 -1.75 -36.12
CA LYS A 204 -26.78 -0.74 -36.36
C LYS A 204 -26.49 -0.11 -37.73
N PRO A 205 -27.52 0.15 -38.56
CA PRO A 205 -27.37 1.05 -39.69
C PRO A 205 -26.89 2.42 -39.18
N GLN A 206 -26.01 3.05 -39.94
CA GLN A 206 -25.18 4.21 -39.58
C GLN A 206 -25.85 5.26 -38.67
N GLY A 207 -25.17 5.60 -37.57
CA GLY A 207 -25.47 6.76 -36.71
C GLY A 207 -26.14 6.44 -35.38
N GLY A 208 -25.39 6.54 -34.27
CA GLY A 208 -25.93 6.47 -32.90
C GLY A 208 -24.89 6.09 -31.83
N ARG A 209 -25.24 6.26 -30.54
CA ARG A 209 -24.40 5.83 -29.41
C ARG A 209 -24.05 4.33 -29.55
N PRO A 210 -22.78 3.92 -29.33
CA PRO A 210 -22.36 2.53 -29.41
C PRO A 210 -23.27 1.63 -28.58
N ALA A 211 -23.60 0.45 -29.12
CA ALA A 211 -24.36 -0.54 -28.38
C ALA A 211 -23.53 -1.03 -27.17
N SER A 212 -24.16 -1.18 -26.01
CA SER A 212 -23.52 -1.79 -24.84
C SER A 212 -23.10 -3.23 -25.16
N ARG A 213 -21.93 -3.66 -24.66
CA ARG A 213 -21.45 -5.05 -24.74
C ARG A 213 -22.55 -6.03 -24.33
N ARG A 214 -22.65 -7.15 -25.04
CA ARG A 214 -23.67 -8.18 -24.81
C ARG A 214 -23.01 -9.53 -24.61
N PHE A 215 -23.55 -10.31 -23.70
CA PHE A 215 -22.96 -11.54 -23.21
C PHE A 215 -23.99 -12.66 -23.23
N LEU A 216 -23.52 -13.87 -23.52
CA LEU A 216 -24.25 -15.12 -23.43
C LEU A 216 -23.72 -15.91 -22.23
N VAL A 217 -24.62 -16.38 -21.36
CA VAL A 217 -24.27 -17.28 -20.26
C VAL A 217 -23.98 -18.67 -20.84
N ASN A 218 -22.88 -19.28 -20.42
CA ASN A 218 -22.56 -20.65 -20.84
C ASN A 218 -23.62 -21.63 -20.29
N PRO A 219 -24.32 -22.40 -21.15
CA PRO A 219 -25.40 -23.31 -20.72
C PRO A 219 -24.94 -24.41 -19.75
N ARG A 220 -23.65 -24.77 -19.78
CA ARG A 220 -23.06 -25.83 -18.94
C ARG A 220 -22.88 -25.46 -17.47
N ILE A 221 -23.24 -24.24 -17.09
CA ILE A 221 -23.05 -23.68 -15.74
C ILE A 221 -24.35 -23.73 -14.92
N SER A 222 -25.45 -24.03 -15.58
CA SER A 222 -26.79 -24.16 -15.00
C SER A 222 -27.22 -25.61 -14.72
N GLU A 223 -26.34 -26.58 -14.94
CA GLU A 223 -26.47 -27.99 -14.49
C GLU A 223 -25.61 -28.22 -13.24
#